data_AF-A0A554IM58-F1
#
_entry.id   AF-A0A554IM58-F1
#
_cell.length_a   1.000
_cell.length_b   1.000
_cell.length_c   1.000
_cell.angle_alpha   90.00
_cell.angle_beta   90.00
_cell.angle_gamma   90.00
#
_symmetry.space_group_name_H-M   'P 1'
#
loop_
_entity.id
_entity.type
_entity.pdbx_description
1 polymer ?
#
loop_
_entity_poly.entity_id
_entity_poly.type
_entity_poly.pdbx_seq_one_letter_code
_entity_poly.pdbx_strand_id
1 'polypeptide(L)' 'MGNNDIQSTNKLLRVIVALLLRRRDEQVLTLRQQIEVLDGLGVKPLEIAEILGRTNTYINKELSVIRKSRKQGE' A
#
# COMPACT_ATOMS: atom_id res chain seq x y z
N MET A 1 26.94 -5.99 4.13
CA MET A 1 25.54 -5.62 3.85
C MET A 1 24.65 -6.49 4.72
N GLY A 2 23.89 -5.88 5.63
CA GLY A 2 23.09 -6.61 6.59
C GLY A 2 21.76 -7.08 5.98
N ASN A 3 21.17 -8.14 6.54
CA ASN A 3 19.84 -8.62 6.12
C ASN A 3 18.76 -7.50 6.15
N ASN A 4 18.91 -6.51 7.03
CA ASN A 4 18.02 -5.35 7.13
C ASN A 4 18.08 -4.44 5.88
N ASP A 5 19.25 -4.33 5.26
CA ASP A 5 19.43 -3.51 4.05
C ASP A 5 18.67 -4.14 2.89
N ILE A 6 18.79 -5.47 2.73
CA ILE A 6 18.12 -6.25 1.69
C ILE A 6 16.60 -6.17 1.83
N GLN A 7 16.07 -6.28 3.06
CA GLN A 7 14.62 -6.18 3.31
C GLN A 7 14.09 -4.78 2.96
N SER A 8 14.82 -3.74 3.33
CA SER A 8 14.48 -2.35 3.04
C SER A 8 14.51 -2.07 1.54
N THR A 9 15.54 -2.56 0.84
CA THR A 9 15.66 -2.46 -0.62
C THR A 9 14.52 -3.19 -1.34
N ASN A 10 14.18 -4.41 -0.93
CA ASN A 10 13.08 -5.18 -1.53
C ASN A 10 11.73 -4.47 -1.38
N LYS A 11 11.51 -3.81 -0.25
CA LYS A 11 10.31 -3.02 -0.01
C LYS A 11 10.21 -1.81 -0.94
N LEU A 12 11.30 -1.06 -1.08
CA LEU A 12 11.37 0.08 -2.00
C LEU A 12 11.18 -0.36 -3.46
N LEU A 13 11.78 -1.48 -3.87
CA LEU A 13 11.60 -2.05 -5.20
C LEU A 13 10.13 -2.43 -5.46
N ARG A 14 9.42 -3.02 -4.48
CA ARG A 14 7.99 -3.32 -4.61
C ARG A 14 7.13 -2.07 -4.80
N VAL A 15 7.44 -0.99 -4.06
CA VAL A 15 6.77 0.30 -4.22
C VAL A 15 7.01 0.87 -5.62
N ILE A 16 8.27 0.85 -6.09
CA ILE A 16 8.63 1.33 -7.44
C ILE A 16 7.92 0.52 -8.52
N VAL A 17 7.90 -0.81 -8.42
CA VAL A 17 7.19 -1.69 -9.38
C VAL A 17 5.69 -1.37 -9.39
N ALA A 18 5.06 -1.19 -8.23
CA ALA A 18 3.65 -0.83 -8.13
C ALA A 18 3.35 0.54 -8.78
N LEU A 19 4.27 1.51 -8.67
CA LEU A 19 4.15 2.81 -9.33
C LEU A 19 4.41 2.76 -10.84
N LEU A 20 5.31 1.88 -11.30
CA LEU A 20 5.69 1.75 -12.72
C LEU A 20 4.68 0.95 -13.54
N LEU A 21 4.15 -0.16 -13.00
CA LEU A 21 3.07 -0.91 -13.63
C LEU A 21 1.81 -0.03 -13.83
N ARG A 22 1.66 1.00 -12.99
CA ARG A 22 0.59 1.99 -13.02
C ARG A 22 0.60 2.92 -14.24
N ARG A 23 1.71 3.03 -14.98
CA ARG A 23 1.80 3.90 -16.18
C ARG A 23 1.27 3.25 -17.46
N ARG A 24 0.99 1.95 -17.48
CA ARG A 24 0.56 1.25 -18.70
C ARG A 24 -0.95 1.28 -18.95
N ASP A 25 -1.77 1.42 -17.92
CA ASP A 25 -3.23 1.45 -18.05
C ASP A 25 -3.78 2.75 -17.42
N GLU A 26 -4.48 3.57 -18.20
CA GLU A 26 -4.94 4.94 -17.89
C GLU A 26 -5.92 5.09 -16.70
N GLN A 27 -6.14 4.06 -15.87
CA GLN A 27 -7.00 4.16 -14.69
C GLN A 27 -6.20 4.55 -13.45
N VAL A 28 -6.26 5.83 -13.09
CA VAL A 28 -5.72 6.34 -11.83
C VAL A 28 -6.44 5.63 -10.67
N LEU A 29 -5.75 4.70 -9.99
CA LEU A 29 -6.29 4.05 -8.80
C LEU A 29 -6.78 5.11 -7.81
N THR A 30 -8.01 4.93 -7.32
CA THR A 30 -8.52 5.71 -6.19
C THR A 30 -7.58 5.57 -4.99
N LEU A 31 -7.60 6.54 -4.08
CA LEU A 31 -6.77 6.49 -2.88
C LEU A 31 -6.99 5.19 -2.08
N ARG A 32 -8.23 4.71 -2.00
CA ARG A 32 -8.58 3.45 -1.34
C ARG A 32 -7.90 2.24 -1.98
N GLN A 33 -7.93 2.14 -3.31
CA GLN A 33 -7.24 1.06 -4.03
C GLN A 33 -5.72 1.12 -3.86
N GLN A 34 -5.14 2.32 -3.78
CA GLN A 34 -3.71 2.47 -3.48
C GLN A 34 -3.36 1.95 -2.08
N ILE A 35 -4.19 2.25 -1.08
CA ILE A 35 -4.04 1.74 0.29
C ILE A 35 -4.14 0.22 0.30
N GLU A 36 -5.10 -0.34 -0.42
CA GLU A 36 -5.31 -1.79 -0.50
C GLU A 36 -4.13 -2.53 -1.13
N VAL A 37 -3.56 -1.99 -2.22
CA VAL A 37 -2.38 -2.56 -2.87
C VAL A 37 -1.18 -2.56 -1.93
N LEU A 38 -0.91 -1.43 -1.25
CA LEU A 38 0.24 -1.32 -0.36
C LEU A 38 0.10 -2.23 0.89
N ASP A 39 -1.09 -2.33 1.47
CA ASP A 39 -1.37 -3.28 2.57
C ASP A 39 -1.22 -4.73 2.10
N GLY A 40 -1.69 -5.06 0.90
CA GLY A 40 -1.50 -6.37 0.27
C GLY A 40 -0.04 -6.73 0.02
N LEU A 41 0.84 -5.73 -0.15
CA LEU A 41 2.29 -5.92 -0.25
C LEU A 41 3.01 -6.02 1.10
N GLY A 42 2.28 -5.92 2.22
CA GLY A 42 2.80 -5.98 3.58
C GLY A 42 3.42 -4.66 4.08
N VAL A 43 3.12 -3.53 3.44
CA VAL A 43 3.55 -2.20 3.90
C VAL A 43 2.76 -1.84 5.17
N LYS A 44 3.42 -1.36 6.22
CA LYS A 44 2.73 -1.05 7.48
C LYS A 44 1.92 0.23 7.34
N PRO A 45 0.81 0.40 8.09
CA PRO A 45 -0.06 1.58 7.99
C PRO A 45 0.65 2.92 8.11
N LEU A 46 1.65 3.02 9.00
CA LEU A 46 2.45 4.23 9.18
C LEU A 46 3.24 4.58 7.91
N GLU A 47 3.86 3.59 7.27
CA GLU A 47 4.64 3.79 6.06
C GLU A 47 3.75 4.08 4.86
N ILE A 48 2.55 3.47 4.79
CA ILE A 48 1.52 3.83 3.80
C ILE A 48 1.11 5.30 3.96
N ALA A 49 0.93 5.76 5.20
CA ALA A 49 0.61 7.15 5.50
C ALA A 49 1.69 8.12 5.01
N GLU A 50 2.97 7.80 5.24
CA GLU A 50 4.11 8.56 4.75
C GLU A 50 4.16 8.59 3.21
N ILE A 51 4.00 7.43 2.55
CA ILE A 51 4.04 7.32 1.08
C ILE A 51 2.91 8.13 0.41
N LEU A 52 1.71 8.12 0.99
CA LEU A 52 0.52 8.73 0.39
C LEU A 52 0.23 10.15 0.90
N GLY A 53 1.05 10.70 1.80
CA GLY A 53 0.82 12.02 2.40
C GLY A 53 -0.48 12.10 3.21
N ARG A 54 -0.76 11.07 4.03
CA ARG A 54 -1.96 10.95 4.86
C ARG A 54 -1.58 10.68 6.31
N THR A 55 -2.56 10.80 7.23
CA THR A 55 -2.33 10.45 8.64
C THR A 55 -2.46 8.96 8.85
N ASN A 56 -1.71 8.41 9.81
CA ASN A 56 -1.81 7.00 10.19
C ASN A 56 -3.25 6.62 10.61
N THR A 57 -3.96 7.53 11.29
CA THR A 57 -5.38 7.35 11.66
C THR A 57 -6.28 7.17 10.44
N TYR A 58 -6.08 7.98 9.38
CA TYR A 58 -6.85 7.87 8.14
C TYR A 58 -6.61 6.50 7.48
N ILE A 59 -5.35 6.06 7.40
CA ILE A 59 -5.00 4.77 6.81
C ILE A 59 -5.64 3.61 7.59
N ASN A 60 -5.53 3.60 8.92
CA ASN A 60 -6.13 2.55 9.74
C ASN A 60 -7.66 2.50 9.59
N LYS A 61 -8.32 3.66 9.44
CA LYS A 61 -9.76 3.73 9.16
C LYS A 61 -10.10 3.06 7.83
N GLU A 62 -9.40 3.41 6.75
CA GLU A 62 -9.64 2.81 5.42
C GLU A 62 -9.37 1.31 5.42
N LEU A 63 -8.28 0.85 6.06
CA LEU A 63 -7.97 -0.58 6.17
C LEU A 63 -9.04 -1.37 6.93
N SER A 64 -9.62 -0.77 7.98
CA SER A 64 -10.75 -1.37 8.70
C SER A 64 -11.97 -1.55 7.78
N VAL A 65 -12.27 -0.54 6.95
CA VAL A 65 -13.35 -0.61 5.96
C VAL A 65 -13.08 -1.68 4.91
N ILE A 66 -11.87 -1.71 4.33
CA ILE A 66 -11.44 -2.70 3.32
C ILE A 66 -11.55 -4.13 3.86
N ARG A 67 -11.11 -4.37 5.11
CA ARG A 67 -11.18 -5.70 5.73
C ARG A 67 -12.62 -6.14 6.00
N LYS A 68 -13.50 -5.20 6.32
CA LYS A 68 -14.94 -5.48 6.50
C LYS A 68 -15.62 -5.81 5.17
N SER A 69 -15.31 -5.09 4.11
CA SER A 69 -15.91 -5.36 2.78
C SER A 69 -15.49 -6.73 2.24
N ARG A 70 -14.26 -7.18 2.50
CA ARG A 70 -13.83 -8.54 2.13
C ARG A 70 -14.64 -9.64 2.83
N LYS A 71 -14.97 -9.46 4.12
CA LYS A 71 -15.76 -10.42 4.91
C LYS A 71 -17.24 -10.53 4.51
N GLN A 72 -17.77 -9.57 3.75
CA GLN A 72 -19.17 -9.57 3.31
C GLN A 72 -19.34 -10.09 1.87
N GLY A 73 -18.24 -10.27 1.14
CA GLY A 73 -18.24 -10.79 -0.24
C GLY A 73 -17.88 -12.28 -0.34
N GLU A 74 -17.64 -12.95 0.79
CA GLU A 74 -17.51 -14.42 0.95
C GLU A 74 -18.81 -14.98 1.54
#